data_AF-L7ZW61-F1
#
_entry.id   AF-L7ZW61-F1
#
_cell.length_a   1.000
_cell.length_b   1.000
_cell.length_c   1.000
_cell.angle_alpha   90.00
_cell.angle_beta   90.00
_cell.angle_gamma   90.00
#
_symmetry.space_group_name_H-M   'P 1'
#
loop_
_entity.id
_entity.type
_entity.pdbx_description
1 polymer ?
#
loop_
_entity_poly.entity_id
_entity_poly.type
_entity_poly.pdbx_seq_one_letter_code
_entity_poly.pdbx_strand_id
1 'polypeptide(L)'
;MLTMIQQHHIKYLYEYKGMSLRAIAKETGHSFQTIKKYANKEDGNPLPTPRKPKQSKLDPYKAQIDEWLEEDRKVPRKQRHTGTRGYRESVKTLWRTFFRFTTGVVNH
;
A
#
# COMPACT_ATOMS: atom_id res chain seq x y z
N MET A 1 3.90 -35.85 1.85
CA MET A 1 2.98 -34.73 2.20
C MET A 1 2.58 -34.05 0.90
N LEU A 2 1.29 -33.78 0.65
CA LEU A 2 0.81 -33.21 -0.62
C LEU A 2 1.17 -31.73 -0.73
N THR A 3 1.44 -31.25 -1.94
CA THR A 3 1.67 -29.83 -2.20
C THR A 3 0.37 -29.03 -2.03
N MET A 4 0.50 -27.74 -1.76
CA MET A 4 -0.62 -26.80 -1.63
C MET A 4 -1.54 -26.86 -2.87
N ILE A 5 -0.94 -26.94 -4.06
CA ILE A 5 -1.66 -27.08 -5.35
C ILE A 5 -2.50 -28.37 -5.39
N GLN A 6 -1.95 -29.51 -4.97
CA GLN A 6 -2.68 -30.78 -4.98
C GLN A 6 -3.83 -30.78 -3.97
N GLN A 7 -3.64 -30.15 -2.81
CA GLN A 7 -4.70 -30.02 -1.79
C GLN A 7 -5.86 -29.17 -2.33
N HIS A 8 -5.57 -28.02 -2.95
CA HIS A 8 -6.59 -27.19 -3.60
C HIS A 8 -7.26 -27.90 -4.76
N HIS A 9 -6.53 -28.69 -5.54
CA HIS A 9 -7.10 -29.46 -6.63
C HIS A 9 -8.13 -30.49 -6.13
N ILE A 10 -7.79 -31.25 -5.08
CA ILE A 10 -8.72 -32.20 -4.43
C ILE A 10 -9.99 -31.48 -3.98
N LYS A 11 -9.84 -30.32 -3.33
CA LYS A 11 -10.96 -29.56 -2.81
C LYS A 11 -11.84 -28.96 -3.92
N TYR A 12 -11.22 -28.46 -4.98
CA TYR A 12 -11.94 -28.00 -6.17
C TYR A 12 -12.79 -29.10 -6.82
N LEU A 13 -12.24 -30.32 -6.95
CA LEU A 13 -12.99 -31.45 -7.49
C LEU A 13 -14.19 -31.84 -6.61
N TYR A 14 -14.06 -31.68 -5.29
CA TYR A 14 -15.13 -32.00 -4.34
C TYR A 14 -16.21 -30.92 -4.31
N GLU A 15 -15.85 -29.65 -4.04
CA GLU A 15 -16.81 -28.57 -3.82
C GLU A 15 -17.40 -28.01 -5.11
N TYR A 16 -16.57 -27.81 -6.14
CA TYR A 16 -17.00 -27.14 -7.37
C TYR A 16 -17.44 -28.12 -8.45
N LYS A 17 -16.74 -29.25 -8.62
CA LYS A 17 -17.17 -30.29 -9.58
C LYS A 17 -18.18 -31.29 -8.99
N GLY A 18 -18.41 -31.30 -7.67
CA GLY A 18 -19.36 -32.21 -7.03
C GLY A 18 -18.98 -33.70 -7.14
N MET A 19 -17.70 -34.02 -7.34
CA MET A 19 -17.26 -35.39 -7.50
C MET A 19 -17.26 -36.15 -6.17
N SER A 20 -17.59 -37.45 -6.21
CA SER A 20 -17.46 -38.30 -5.03
C SER A 20 -16.00 -38.53 -4.64
N LEU A 21 -15.72 -38.74 -3.35
CA LEU A 21 -14.35 -39.01 -2.85
C LEU A 21 -13.67 -40.20 -3.56
N ARG A 22 -14.45 -41.20 -4.00
CA ARG A 22 -13.95 -42.35 -4.77
C ARG A 22 -13.55 -41.98 -6.19
N ALA A 23 -14.32 -41.12 -6.84
CA ALA A 23 -13.98 -40.61 -8.18
C ALA A 23 -12.69 -39.79 -8.11
N ILE A 24 -12.56 -38.91 -7.10
CA ILE A 24 -11.35 -38.12 -6.88
C ILE A 24 -10.13 -39.01 -6.61
N ALA A 25 -10.31 -40.15 -5.92
CA ALA A 25 -9.23 -41.12 -5.69
C ALA A 25 -8.73 -41.77 -6.98
N LYS A 26 -9.65 -42.10 -7.88
CA LYS A 26 -9.32 -42.65 -9.19
C LYS A 26 -8.62 -41.62 -10.08
N GLU A 27 -9.06 -40.35 -10.01
CA GLU A 27 -8.52 -39.28 -10.85
C GLU A 27 -7.16 -38.76 -10.38
N THR A 28 -6.97 -38.60 -9.07
CA THR A 28 -5.72 -38.07 -8.50
C THR A 28 -4.69 -39.15 -8.14
N GLY A 29 -5.11 -40.43 -8.09
CA GLY A 29 -4.25 -41.55 -7.69
C GLY A 29 -3.84 -41.53 -6.21
N HIS A 30 -4.48 -40.70 -5.39
CA HIS A 30 -4.19 -40.60 -3.95
C HIS A 30 -5.07 -41.52 -3.12
N SER A 31 -4.58 -41.87 -1.91
CA SER A 31 -5.33 -42.72 -0.99
C SER A 31 -6.64 -42.04 -0.56
N PHE A 32 -7.67 -42.85 -0.33
CA PHE A 32 -8.98 -42.37 0.11
C PHE A 32 -8.91 -41.55 1.40
N GLN A 33 -8.07 -41.96 2.37
CA GLN A 33 -7.89 -41.22 3.62
C GLN A 33 -7.33 -39.81 3.37
N THR A 34 -6.38 -39.71 2.45
CA THR A 34 -5.78 -38.42 2.07
C THR A 34 -6.82 -37.49 1.46
N ILE A 35 -7.65 -38.01 0.56
CA ILE A 35 -8.71 -37.22 -0.08
C ILE A 35 -9.77 -36.82 0.92
N LYS A 36 -10.25 -37.73 1.77
CA LYS A 36 -11.21 -37.42 2.84
C LYS A 36 -10.68 -36.33 3.76
N LYS A 37 -9.37 -36.35 4.08
CA LYS A 37 -8.74 -35.32 4.91
C LYS A 37 -8.80 -33.95 4.24
N TYR A 38 -8.38 -33.83 2.98
CA TYR A 38 -8.28 -32.53 2.30
C TYR A 38 -9.61 -32.01 1.76
N ALA A 39 -10.54 -32.89 1.36
CA ALA A 39 -11.88 -32.50 0.93
C ALA A 39 -12.68 -31.83 2.06
N ASN A 40 -12.52 -32.31 3.30
CA ASN A 40 -13.19 -31.75 4.48
C ASN A 40 -12.36 -30.68 5.22
N LYS A 41 -11.16 -30.37 4.74
CA LYS A 41 -10.29 -29.40 5.42
C LYS A 41 -10.79 -28.00 5.07
N GLU A 42 -11.20 -27.22 6.06
CA GLU A 42 -11.52 -25.81 5.86
C GLU A 42 -10.26 -25.04 5.44
N ASP A 43 -10.39 -24.22 4.39
CA ASP A 43 -9.29 -23.38 3.93
C ASP A 43 -9.21 -22.16 4.83
N GLY A 44 -8.53 -22.32 5.96
CA GLY A 44 -8.17 -21.24 6.87
C GLY A 44 -7.10 -20.32 6.28
N ASN A 45 -7.24 -19.89 5.03
CA ASN A 45 -6.40 -18.84 4.47
C ASN A 45 -7.05 -17.49 4.80
N PRO A 46 -6.60 -16.77 5.85
CA PRO A 46 -7.09 -15.44 6.09
C PRO A 46 -6.78 -14.58 4.86
N LEU A 47 -7.80 -13.89 4.34
CA LEU A 47 -7.60 -12.89 3.29
C LEU A 47 -6.45 -11.97 3.72
N PRO A 48 -5.49 -11.64 2.83
CA PRO A 48 -4.39 -10.76 3.18
C PRO A 48 -4.97 -9.45 3.69
N THR A 49 -4.69 -9.14 4.95
CA THR A 49 -5.17 -7.90 5.55
C THR A 49 -4.53 -6.72 4.81
N PRO A 50 -5.31 -5.66 4.50
CA PRO A 50 -4.75 -4.48 3.86
C PRO A 50 -3.62 -3.94 4.74
N ARG A 51 -2.48 -3.63 4.12
CA ARG A 51 -1.33 -3.05 4.83
C ARG A 51 -1.79 -1.76 5.51
N LYS A 52 -1.50 -1.63 6.80
CA LYS A 52 -1.76 -0.38 7.54
C LYS A 52 -1.06 0.79 6.82
N PRO A 53 -1.73 1.93 6.61
CA PRO A 53 -1.08 3.09 6.03
C PRO A 53 0.08 3.53 6.94
N LYS A 54 1.27 3.66 6.36
CA LYS A 54 2.44 4.18 7.08
C LYS A 54 2.42 5.69 7.01
N GLN A 55 2.74 6.35 8.13
CA GLN A 55 2.99 7.79 8.13
C GLN A 55 4.22 8.08 7.26
N SER A 56 4.05 8.95 6.27
CA SER A 56 5.12 9.46 5.43
C SER A 56 5.87 10.57 6.15
N LYS A 57 7.17 10.72 5.87
CA LYS A 57 7.96 11.88 6.32
C LYS A 57 7.41 13.21 5.83
N LEU A 58 6.57 13.20 4.80
CA LEU A 58 5.88 14.37 4.26
C LEU A 58 4.60 14.70 5.01
N ASP A 59 4.03 13.79 5.80
CA ASP A 59 2.74 14.01 6.47
C ASP A 59 2.73 15.25 7.37
N PRO A 60 3.79 15.57 8.15
CA PRO A 60 3.84 16.80 8.94
C PRO A 60 3.85 18.09 8.11
N TYR A 61 4.30 18.02 6.86
CA TYR A 61 4.50 19.19 5.99
C TYR A 61 3.39 19.35 4.95
N LYS A 62 2.43 18.41 4.87
CA LYS A 62 1.32 18.47 3.89
C LYS A 62 0.51 19.76 4.01
N ALA A 63 0.12 20.14 5.22
CA ALA A 63 -0.66 21.35 5.44
C ALA A 63 0.05 22.61 4.91
N GLN A 64 1.36 22.71 5.15
CA GLN A 64 2.17 23.83 4.67
C GLN A 64 2.34 23.81 3.14
N ILE A 65 2.48 22.62 2.54
CA ILE A 65 2.56 22.47 1.08
C ILE A 65 1.23 22.83 0.42
N ASP A 66 0.11 22.43 1.01
CA ASP A 66 -1.25 22.72 0.51
C ASP A 66 -1.55 24.22 0.55
N GLU A 67 -1.19 24.90 1.65
CA GLU A 67 -1.31 26.36 1.77
C GLU A 67 -0.53 27.07 0.66
N TRP A 68 0.71 26.66 0.41
CA TRP A 68 1.52 27.23 -0.68
C TRP A 68 0.93 26.98 -2.07
N LEU A 69 0.40 25.78 -2.32
CA LEU A 69 -0.24 25.45 -3.60
C LEU A 69 -1.52 26.26 -3.82
N GLU A 70 -2.27 26.55 -2.74
CA GLU A 70 -3.48 27.33 -2.78
C GLU A 70 -3.21 28.82 -3.03
N GLU A 71 -2.18 29.37 -2.39
CA GLU A 71 -1.68 30.72 -2.68
C GLU A 71 -1.18 30.86 -4.12
N ASP A 72 -0.42 29.88 -4.61
CA ASP A 72 0.11 29.89 -5.98
C ASP A 72 -1.02 29.79 -7.03
N ARG A 73 -2.14 29.15 -6.70
CA ARG A 73 -3.32 29.05 -7.57
C ARG A 73 -3.97 30.41 -7.85
N LYS A 74 -3.86 31.35 -6.90
CA LYS A 74 -4.40 32.72 -7.00
C LYS A 74 -3.58 33.62 -7.93
N VAL A 75 -2.37 33.19 -8.28
CA VAL A 75 -1.47 33.93 -9.18
C VAL A 75 -1.88 33.69 -10.65
N PRO A 76 -1.78 34.71 -11.54
CA PRO A 76 -2.06 34.55 -12.97
C PRO A 76 -1.30 33.39 -13.59
N ARG A 77 -1.93 32.66 -14.53
CA ARG A 77 -1.45 31.34 -15.02
C ARG A 77 0.01 31.30 -15.48
N LYS A 78 0.55 32.41 -15.99
CA LYS A 78 1.96 32.54 -16.47
C LYS A 78 2.98 32.80 -15.35
N GLN A 79 2.52 33.17 -14.15
CA GLN A 79 3.35 33.49 -12.98
C GLN A 79 3.27 32.43 -11.88
N ARG A 80 2.45 31.38 -12.05
CA ARG A 80 2.37 30.24 -11.12
C ARG A 80 3.71 29.54 -11.00
N HIS A 81 4.14 29.28 -9.78
CA HIS A 81 5.39 28.62 -9.48
C HIS A 81 5.26 27.10 -9.72
N THR A 82 6.19 26.54 -10.48
CA THR A 82 6.39 25.08 -10.53
C THR A 82 6.91 24.59 -9.18
N GLY A 83 6.60 23.35 -8.77
CA GLY A 83 6.97 22.81 -7.44
C GLY A 83 8.45 22.95 -7.06
N THR A 84 9.36 22.94 -8.04
CA THR A 84 10.79 23.22 -7.85
C THR A 84 11.08 24.66 -7.41
N ARG A 85 10.31 25.63 -7.91
CA ARG A 85 10.43 27.05 -7.59
C ARG A 85 9.79 27.37 -6.23
N GLY A 86 8.65 26.74 -5.91
CA GLY A 86 8.07 26.80 -4.57
C GLY A 86 9.05 26.32 -3.51
N TYR A 87 9.64 25.13 -3.69
CA TYR A 87 10.69 24.61 -2.81
C TYR A 87 11.89 25.57 -2.69
N ARG A 88 12.39 26.10 -3.82
CA ARG A 88 13.55 27.00 -3.83
C ARG A 88 13.29 28.31 -3.09
N GLU A 89 12.12 28.93 -3.27
CA GLU A 89 11.77 30.17 -2.58
C GLU A 89 11.48 29.92 -1.09
N SER A 90 10.90 28.78 -0.71
CA SER A 90 10.71 28.40 0.69
C SER A 90 12.03 28.18 1.41
N VAL A 91 12.98 27.45 0.79
CA VAL A 91 14.34 27.27 1.32
C VAL A 91 15.04 28.62 1.44
N LYS A 92 14.92 29.49 0.44
CA LYS A 92 15.54 30.82 0.42
C LYS A 92 14.96 31.73 1.51
N THR A 93 13.65 31.70 1.72
CA THR A 93 12.95 32.50 2.73
C THR A 93 13.30 32.01 4.13
N LEU A 94 13.26 30.70 4.37
CA LEU A 94 13.71 30.09 5.62
C LEU A 94 15.19 30.42 5.91
N TRP A 95 16.07 30.36 4.90
CA TRP A 95 17.45 30.79 5.03
C TRP A 95 17.59 32.28 5.37
N ARG A 96 16.78 33.14 4.75
CA ARG A 96 16.82 34.60 4.98
C ARG A 96 16.33 34.97 6.38
N THR A 97 15.29 34.31 6.85
CA THR A 97 14.75 34.49 8.22
C THR A 97 15.71 33.92 9.26
N PHE A 98 16.33 32.77 8.98
CA PHE A 98 17.33 32.14 9.85
C PHE A 98 18.60 32.99 9.95
N PHE A 99 19.11 33.52 8.83
CA PHE A 99 20.31 34.36 8.82
C PHE A 99 20.09 35.73 9.49
N ARG A 100 18.87 36.28 9.40
CA ARG A 100 18.51 37.53 10.10
C ARG A 100 18.38 37.35 11.62
N PHE A 101 18.22 36.11 12.09
CA PHE A 101 18.19 35.77 13.52
C PHE A 101 19.60 35.55 14.09
N THR A 102 20.56 35.11 13.28
CA THR A 102 21.95 34.87 13.70
C THR A 102 22.86 36.10 13.55
N THR A 103 22.53 37.01 12.63
CA THR A 103 23.19 38.31 12.51
C THR A 103 22.25 39.37 13.05
N GLY A 104 22.37 39.69 14.34
CA GLY A 104 21.59 40.73 15.01
C GLY A 104 21.90 42.12 14.45
N VAL A 105 21.44 42.43 13.25
CA VAL A 105 21.37 43.80 12.74
C VAL A 105 19.99 44.35 13.08
N VAL A 106 19.90 44.88 14.30
CA VAL A 106 18.88 45.85 14.69
C VAL A 106 19.22 47.13 13.93
N ASN A 107 18.47 47.44 12.87
CA ASN A 107 18.48 48.78 12.29
C ASN A 107 17.31 49.56 12.91
N HIS A 108 17.66 50.68 13.53
CA HIS A 108 16.76 51.70 14.07
C HIS A 108 16.27 52.65 12.96
#